data_AF-A0A6L8LUI0-F1
#
_entry.id   AF-A0A6L8LUI0-F1
#
_cell.length_a   1.000
_cell.length_b   1.000
_cell.length_c   1.000
_cell.angle_alpha   90.00
_cell.angle_beta   90.00
_cell.angle_gamma   90.00
#
_symmetry.space_group_name_H-M   'P 1'
#
loop_
_entity.id
_entity.type
_entity.pdbx_description
1 polymer ?
#
loop_
_entity_poly.entity_id
_entity_poly.type
_entity_poly.pdbx_seq_one_letter_code
_entity_poly.pdbx_strand_id
1 'polypeptide(L)'
;MMVSYNELFSAVEKAFRGEQRLCGEADIIAAMVVDLQMLGLDGVRQFNQASRCYGWGPDNAMQYRDVNDNKLSFDLGYSSLACHFPIVIDVAMDCLTQAESIFIRIARCNHPWFIHGELLQLAVKGKASRASWYDKDSARQIFYVLNMGQTVPEITYQDVTEHYRSMGDIVDIEISSSDFELPKDEMEGSRHIHSHQLLATKALAWRDGIFVEDTEWQYLVIQSKRNLVATNERSEKGAGEPSAKPECTS
;
A
#
# COMPACT_ATOMS: atom_id res chain seq x y z
N MET A 1 15.88 -6.18 14.11
CA MET A 1 15.31 -7.24 14.98
C MET A 1 14.43 -8.20 14.18
N MET A 2 14.06 -9.35 14.79
CA MET A 2 13.14 -10.33 14.21
C MET A 2 11.79 -10.28 14.94
N VAL A 3 10.68 -10.33 14.20
CA VAL A 3 9.31 -10.36 14.74
C VAL A 3 8.48 -11.43 14.05
N SER A 4 7.48 -11.97 14.73
CA SER A 4 6.53 -12.90 14.09
C SER A 4 5.54 -12.15 13.18
N TYR A 5 4.91 -12.91 12.28
CA TYR A 5 3.80 -12.41 11.44
C TYR A 5 2.73 -11.73 12.29
N ASN A 6 2.25 -12.40 13.35
CA ASN A 6 1.16 -11.90 14.18
C ASN A 6 1.54 -10.64 14.97
N GLU A 7 2.79 -10.54 15.43
CA GLU A 7 3.29 -9.34 16.10
C GLU A 7 3.33 -8.15 15.15
N LEU A 8 3.87 -8.35 13.94
CA LEU A 8 3.94 -7.29 12.96
C LEU A 8 2.55 -6.87 12.49
N PHE A 9 1.71 -7.84 12.13
CA PHE A 9 0.33 -7.60 11.72
C PHE A 9 -0.43 -6.80 12.78
N SER A 10 -0.42 -7.24 14.04
CA SER A 10 -1.14 -6.57 15.12
C SER A 10 -0.60 -5.16 15.39
N ALA A 11 0.72 -4.95 15.29
CA ALA A 11 1.32 -3.64 15.47
C ALA A 11 0.90 -2.65 14.37
N VAL A 12 0.91 -3.10 13.10
CA VAL A 12 0.49 -2.30 11.95
C VAL A 12 -1.00 -1.99 12.01
N GLU A 13 -1.84 -3.00 12.26
CA GLU A 13 -3.29 -2.83 12.34
C GLU A 13 -3.66 -1.79 13.43
N LYS A 14 -3.07 -1.92 14.62
CA LYS A 14 -3.29 -0.97 15.72
C LYS A 14 -2.79 0.44 15.39
N ALA A 15 -1.62 0.55 14.75
CA ALA A 15 -1.08 1.83 14.35
C ALA A 15 -2.01 2.51 13.33
N PHE A 16 -2.44 1.79 12.29
CA PHE A 16 -3.31 2.35 11.26
C PHE A 16 -4.68 2.76 11.80
N ARG A 17 -5.30 1.94 12.67
CA ARG A 17 -6.54 2.34 13.36
C ARG A 17 -6.39 3.65 14.16
N GLY A 18 -5.18 3.99 14.58
CA GLY A 18 -4.89 5.23 15.30
C GLY A 18 -4.82 6.48 14.48
N GLU A 19 -4.64 6.33 13.17
CA GLU A 19 -4.71 7.44 12.24
C GLU A 19 -6.16 7.96 12.09
N GLN A 20 -7.15 7.26 12.66
CA GLN A 20 -8.58 7.62 12.68
C GLN A 20 -9.14 7.98 11.30
N ARG A 21 -8.65 7.26 10.28
CA ARG A 21 -9.06 7.41 8.89
C ARG A 21 -10.52 7.03 8.70
N LEU A 22 -11.21 7.75 7.83
CA LEU A 22 -12.56 7.42 7.38
C LEU A 22 -12.59 6.36 6.28
N CYS A 23 -11.46 6.12 5.62
CA CYS A 23 -11.31 5.13 4.55
C CYS A 23 -10.12 4.18 4.77
N GLY A 24 -10.19 3.00 4.15
CA GLY A 24 -9.20 1.94 4.26
C GLY A 24 -9.49 0.96 5.41
N GLU A 25 -9.28 -0.32 5.14
CA GLU A 25 -9.47 -1.40 6.11
C GLU A 25 -8.12 -1.75 6.76
N ALA A 26 -8.06 -1.61 8.08
CA ALA A 26 -6.80 -1.70 8.83
C ALA A 26 -6.13 -3.07 8.72
N ASP A 27 -6.93 -4.14 8.66
CA ASP A 27 -6.50 -5.52 8.49
C ASP A 27 -5.97 -5.77 7.06
N ILE A 28 -6.62 -5.24 6.03
CA ILE A 28 -6.12 -5.31 4.64
C ILE A 28 -4.77 -4.60 4.53
N ILE A 29 -4.66 -3.40 5.09
CA ILE A 29 -3.41 -2.62 5.07
C ILE A 29 -2.32 -3.32 5.88
N ALA A 30 -2.66 -3.89 7.04
CA ALA A 30 -1.72 -4.66 7.84
C ALA A 30 -1.21 -5.90 7.10
N ALA A 31 -2.10 -6.66 6.44
CA ALA A 31 -1.72 -7.81 5.63
C ALA A 31 -0.76 -7.41 4.51
N MET A 32 -1.06 -6.32 3.79
CA MET A 32 -0.22 -5.81 2.71
C MET A 32 1.17 -5.37 3.21
N VAL A 33 1.24 -4.65 4.33
CA VAL A 33 2.51 -4.21 4.91
C VAL A 33 3.36 -5.40 5.35
N VAL A 34 2.75 -6.39 5.99
CA VAL A 34 3.44 -7.62 6.38
C VAL A 34 3.96 -8.35 5.14
N ASP A 35 3.14 -8.47 4.08
CA ASP A 35 3.54 -9.17 2.87
C ASP A 35 4.73 -8.48 2.18
N LEU A 36 4.67 -7.16 2.02
CA LEU A 36 5.80 -6.37 1.51
C LEU A 36 7.05 -6.56 2.37
N GLN A 37 6.93 -6.58 3.69
CA GLN A 37 8.07 -6.80 4.58
C GLN A 37 8.66 -8.22 4.42
N MET A 38 7.80 -9.23 4.29
CA MET A 38 8.23 -10.62 4.07
C MET A 38 8.90 -10.82 2.71
N LEU A 39 8.51 -10.05 1.69
CA LEU A 39 9.17 -10.04 0.38
C LEU A 39 10.51 -9.28 0.39
N GLY A 40 10.87 -8.62 1.48
CA GLY A 40 12.06 -7.76 1.55
C GLY A 40 11.89 -6.42 0.82
N LEU A 41 10.64 -5.95 0.68
CA LEU A 41 10.27 -4.71 -0.01
C LEU A 41 9.95 -3.59 0.98
N ASP A 42 10.51 -3.62 2.19
CA ASP A 42 10.46 -2.52 3.18
C ASP A 42 9.04 -2.06 3.58
N GLY A 43 8.07 -2.98 3.67
CA GLY A 43 6.68 -2.66 4.02
C GLY A 43 6.53 -1.79 5.27
N VAL A 44 7.30 -2.06 6.34
CA VAL A 44 7.24 -1.26 7.59
C VAL A 44 7.75 0.16 7.38
N ARG A 45 8.83 0.33 6.63
CA ARG A 45 9.39 1.66 6.35
C ARG A 45 8.39 2.48 5.54
N GLN A 46 7.76 1.88 4.53
CA GLN A 46 6.73 2.55 3.72
C GLN A 46 5.52 2.96 4.56
N PHE A 47 5.04 2.08 5.44
CA PHE A 47 3.97 2.38 6.39
C PHE A 47 4.34 3.57 7.29
N ASN A 48 5.54 3.55 7.87
CA ASN A 48 6.01 4.62 8.74
C ASN A 48 6.26 5.93 7.99
N GLN A 49 6.70 5.90 6.73
CA GLN A 49 6.81 7.09 5.89
C GLN A 49 5.43 7.69 5.60
N ALA A 50 4.43 6.85 5.31
CA ALA A 50 3.05 7.28 5.10
C ALA A 50 2.45 7.98 6.32
N SER A 51 2.70 7.43 7.51
CA SER A 51 2.32 8.07 8.78
C SER A 51 3.08 9.38 9.03
N ARG A 52 4.41 9.41 8.85
CA ARG A 52 5.26 10.59 9.14
C ARG A 52 5.02 11.80 8.25
N CYS A 53 4.98 11.60 6.93
CA CYS A 53 5.07 12.72 5.98
C CYS A 53 3.74 13.47 5.81
N TYR A 54 2.62 12.74 5.83
CA TYR A 54 1.30 13.31 5.53
C TYR A 54 0.17 12.74 6.40
N GLY A 55 0.46 11.92 7.42
CA GLY A 55 -0.58 11.27 8.23
C GLY A 55 -1.54 10.43 7.38
N TRP A 56 -1.00 9.69 6.41
CA TRP A 56 -1.77 8.96 5.38
C TRP A 56 -2.60 9.84 4.43
N GLY A 57 -2.36 11.16 4.40
CA GLY A 57 -3.04 12.11 3.50
C GLY A 57 -4.35 12.63 4.09
N PRO A 58 -5.18 13.40 3.36
CA PRO A 58 -6.54 13.71 3.77
C PRO A 58 -7.53 12.58 3.43
N ASP A 59 -8.72 12.55 4.05
CA ASP A 59 -9.86 11.69 3.67
C ASP A 59 -10.75 12.41 2.66
N ASN A 60 -10.19 12.75 1.49
CA ASN A 60 -10.90 13.47 0.46
C ASN A 60 -11.42 12.53 -0.63
N ALA A 61 -12.50 12.95 -1.31
CA ALA A 61 -12.92 12.26 -2.52
C ALA A 61 -11.82 12.37 -3.60
N MET A 62 -11.48 11.23 -4.19
CA MET A 62 -10.62 11.16 -5.37
C MET A 62 -11.33 11.77 -6.58
N GLN A 63 -10.60 12.51 -7.41
CA GLN A 63 -11.12 12.95 -8.70
C GLN A 63 -10.87 11.89 -9.76
N TYR A 64 -11.87 11.66 -10.61
CA TYR A 64 -11.84 10.69 -11.67
C TYR A 64 -12.16 11.36 -13.02
N ARG A 65 -11.44 10.96 -14.05
CA ARG A 65 -11.69 11.36 -15.43
C ARG A 65 -11.48 10.18 -16.36
N ASP A 66 -12.52 9.82 -17.11
CA ASP A 66 -12.40 9.03 -18.33
C ASP A 66 -11.64 9.83 -19.38
N VAL A 67 -10.46 9.35 -19.77
CA VAL A 67 -9.69 9.97 -20.85
C VAL A 67 -10.19 9.43 -22.19
N ASN A 68 -10.40 8.12 -22.28
CA ASN A 68 -11.04 7.40 -23.38
C ASN A 68 -11.35 5.94 -22.95
N ASP A 69 -11.89 5.13 -23.86
CA ASP A 69 -12.37 3.76 -23.63
C ASP A 69 -11.35 2.80 -22.98
N ASN A 70 -10.05 3.09 -23.04
CA ASN A 70 -9.01 2.26 -22.42
C ASN A 70 -8.01 3.02 -21.54
N LYS A 71 -8.32 4.27 -21.16
CA LYS A 71 -7.46 5.12 -20.31
C LYS A 71 -8.24 5.84 -19.24
N LEU A 72 -7.85 5.58 -18.00
CA LEU A 72 -8.42 6.19 -16.80
C LEU A 72 -7.40 7.10 -16.15
N SER A 73 -7.85 8.27 -15.69
CA SER A 73 -7.03 9.18 -14.91
C SER A 73 -7.70 9.42 -13.56
N PHE A 74 -6.92 9.22 -12.51
CA PHE A 74 -7.30 9.49 -11.14
C PHE A 74 -6.36 10.52 -10.52
N ASP A 75 -6.90 11.32 -9.63
CA ASP A 75 -6.13 12.27 -8.85
C ASP A 75 -6.54 12.15 -7.38
N LEU A 76 -5.59 11.70 -6.56
CA LEU A 76 -5.82 11.44 -5.13
C LEU A 76 -5.78 12.70 -4.27
N GLY A 77 -5.27 13.82 -4.79
CA GLY A 77 -5.04 15.01 -3.96
C GLY A 77 -4.19 14.72 -2.72
N TYR A 78 -3.23 13.79 -2.84
CA TYR A 78 -2.40 13.25 -1.77
C TYR A 78 -3.12 12.41 -0.69
N SER A 79 -4.37 11.98 -0.94
CA SER A 79 -5.04 10.97 -0.13
C SER A 79 -4.33 9.61 -0.23
N SER A 80 -4.53 8.73 0.75
CA SER A 80 -3.88 7.42 0.81
C SER A 80 -4.24 6.55 -0.40
N LEU A 81 -3.22 6.12 -1.17
CA LEU A 81 -3.41 5.14 -2.22
C LEU A 81 -3.99 3.84 -1.66
N ALA A 82 -3.46 3.35 -0.53
CA ALA A 82 -3.94 2.11 0.09
C ALA A 82 -5.45 2.13 0.39
N CYS A 83 -6.01 3.30 0.68
CA CYS A 83 -7.42 3.44 1.00
C CYS A 83 -8.33 3.56 -0.22
N HIS A 84 -7.80 4.10 -1.33
CA HIS A 84 -8.59 4.38 -2.54
C HIS A 84 -8.35 3.39 -3.67
N PHE A 85 -7.25 2.64 -3.64
CA PHE A 85 -6.88 1.73 -4.72
C PHE A 85 -7.90 0.62 -5.01
N PRO A 86 -8.60 0.03 -4.01
CA PRO A 86 -9.68 -0.92 -4.30
C PRO A 86 -10.74 -0.34 -5.24
N ILE A 87 -11.17 0.91 -5.00
CA ILE A 87 -12.14 1.61 -5.85
C ILE A 87 -11.57 1.89 -7.24
N VAL A 88 -10.29 2.25 -7.34
CA VAL A 88 -9.61 2.43 -8.64
C VAL A 88 -9.64 1.13 -9.45
N ILE A 89 -9.38 -0.01 -8.80
CA ILE A 89 -9.40 -1.32 -9.44
C ILE A 89 -10.81 -1.71 -9.86
N ASP A 90 -11.83 -1.49 -9.02
CA ASP A 90 -13.22 -1.79 -9.38
C ASP A 90 -13.64 -1.06 -10.68
N VAL A 91 -13.37 0.26 -10.76
CA VAL A 91 -13.65 1.06 -11.95
C VAL A 91 -12.86 0.54 -13.16
N ALA A 92 -11.58 0.22 -12.99
CA ALA A 92 -10.75 -0.30 -14.07
C ALA A 92 -11.23 -1.67 -14.60
N MET A 93 -11.71 -2.54 -13.71
CA MET A 93 -12.22 -3.86 -14.07
C MET A 93 -13.54 -3.77 -14.83
N ASP A 94 -14.41 -2.82 -14.49
CA ASP A 94 -15.63 -2.54 -15.26
C ASP A 94 -15.29 -2.11 -16.69
N CYS A 95 -14.30 -1.23 -16.88
CA CYS A 95 -13.84 -0.80 -18.20
C CYS A 95 -13.14 -1.93 -18.99
N LEU A 96 -12.35 -2.78 -18.31
CA LEU A 96 -11.61 -3.88 -18.95
C LEU A 96 -12.54 -4.91 -19.61
N THR A 97 -13.83 -4.97 -19.24
CA THR A 97 -14.81 -5.83 -19.94
C THR A 97 -14.95 -5.51 -21.43
N GLN A 98 -14.54 -4.32 -21.85
CA GLN A 98 -14.67 -3.80 -23.22
C GLN A 98 -13.33 -3.64 -23.95
N ALA A 99 -12.19 -3.92 -23.28
CA ALA A 99 -10.85 -3.70 -23.81
C ALA A 99 -9.90 -4.87 -23.49
N GLU A 100 -8.85 -5.06 -24.30
CA GLU A 100 -7.83 -6.08 -24.01
C GLU A 100 -6.94 -5.69 -22.82
N SER A 101 -6.65 -4.40 -22.72
CA SER A 101 -5.94 -3.79 -21.59
C SER A 101 -6.53 -2.42 -21.23
N ILE A 102 -6.32 -2.02 -19.98
CA ILE A 102 -6.70 -0.70 -19.43
C ILE A 102 -5.46 -0.04 -18.85
N PHE A 103 -5.26 1.25 -19.17
CA PHE A 103 -4.20 2.07 -18.61
C PHE A 103 -4.77 3.01 -17.55
N ILE A 104 -4.12 3.07 -16.40
CA ILE A 104 -4.52 3.88 -15.26
C ILE A 104 -3.36 4.80 -14.93
N ARG A 105 -3.62 6.10 -14.90
CA ARG A 105 -2.69 7.09 -14.35
C ARG A 105 -3.25 7.64 -13.05
N ILE A 106 -2.50 7.52 -11.96
CA ILE A 106 -2.85 8.07 -10.65
C ILE A 106 -1.87 9.20 -10.32
N ALA A 107 -2.39 10.43 -10.21
CA ALA A 107 -1.61 11.63 -9.89
C ALA A 107 -1.76 12.03 -8.41
N ARG A 108 -0.79 12.82 -7.92
CA ARG A 108 -0.70 13.28 -6.52
C ARG A 108 -0.85 12.12 -5.54
N CYS A 109 -0.17 11.02 -5.84
CA CYS A 109 -0.11 9.80 -5.05
C CYS A 109 1.14 9.81 -4.17
N ASN A 110 1.02 9.24 -2.97
CA ASN A 110 2.16 8.95 -2.09
C ASN A 110 2.20 7.44 -1.81
N HIS A 111 3.40 6.91 -1.61
CA HIS A 111 3.65 5.49 -1.29
C HIS A 111 3.06 4.49 -2.32
N PRO A 112 3.53 4.51 -3.58
CA PRO A 112 3.01 3.67 -4.67
C PRO A 112 3.00 2.17 -4.41
N TRP A 113 3.89 1.67 -3.54
CA TRP A 113 3.97 0.26 -3.18
C TRP A 113 2.66 -0.31 -2.60
N PHE A 114 1.77 0.53 -2.09
CA PHE A 114 0.44 0.11 -1.63
C PHE A 114 -0.52 -0.28 -2.75
N ILE A 115 -0.08 -0.32 -4.01
CA ILE A 115 -0.78 -1.05 -5.07
C ILE A 115 -0.69 -2.57 -4.93
N HIS A 116 0.33 -3.07 -4.22
CA HIS A 116 0.70 -4.49 -4.25
C HIS A 116 -0.44 -5.45 -3.89
N GLY A 117 -1.20 -5.14 -2.83
CA GLY A 117 -2.27 -6.02 -2.35
C GLY A 117 -3.35 -6.28 -3.39
N GLU A 118 -3.86 -5.23 -4.04
CA GLU A 118 -4.91 -5.36 -5.06
C GLU A 118 -4.37 -5.98 -6.36
N LEU A 119 -3.14 -5.62 -6.78
CA LEU A 119 -2.54 -6.24 -7.97
C LEU A 119 -2.36 -7.75 -7.78
N LEU A 120 -2.05 -8.20 -6.57
CA LEU A 120 -2.00 -9.63 -6.23
C LEU A 120 -3.37 -10.30 -6.39
N GLN A 121 -4.44 -9.65 -5.95
CA GLN A 121 -5.80 -10.18 -6.13
C GLN A 121 -6.19 -10.28 -7.62
N LEU A 122 -5.74 -9.34 -8.46
CA LEU A 122 -5.95 -9.39 -9.90
C LEU A 122 -5.21 -10.58 -10.55
N ALA A 123 -3.97 -10.84 -10.14
CA ALA A 123 -3.21 -12.00 -10.63
C ALA A 123 -3.92 -13.32 -10.32
N VAL A 124 -4.48 -13.46 -9.12
CA VAL A 124 -5.30 -14.63 -8.72
C VAL A 124 -6.56 -14.75 -9.58
N LYS A 125 -7.17 -13.62 -9.99
CA LYS A 125 -8.33 -13.55 -10.89
C LYS A 125 -7.96 -13.71 -12.38
N GLY A 126 -6.72 -14.06 -12.70
CA GLY A 126 -6.27 -14.29 -14.07
C GLY A 126 -6.11 -13.00 -14.88
N LYS A 127 -5.69 -11.91 -14.24
CA LYS A 127 -5.29 -10.66 -14.89
C LYS A 127 -3.83 -10.35 -14.63
N ALA A 128 -3.08 -9.99 -15.66
CA ALA A 128 -1.72 -9.49 -15.50
C ALA A 128 -1.77 -7.99 -15.20
N SER A 129 -0.76 -7.50 -14.47
CA SER A 129 -0.57 -6.08 -14.23
C SER A 129 0.88 -5.68 -14.36
N ARG A 130 1.12 -4.47 -14.86
CA ARG A 130 2.41 -3.79 -14.71
C ARG A 130 2.20 -2.39 -14.18
N ALA A 131 3.14 -1.91 -13.40
CA ALA A 131 3.12 -0.57 -12.86
C ALA A 131 4.51 0.07 -12.94
N SER A 132 4.54 1.39 -13.01
CA SER A 132 5.77 2.15 -12.89
C SER A 132 5.57 3.47 -12.16
N TRP A 133 6.59 3.86 -11.40
CA TRP A 133 6.62 5.13 -10.69
C TRP A 133 8.06 5.55 -10.42
N TYR A 134 8.25 6.82 -10.07
CA TYR A 134 9.55 7.32 -9.64
C TYR A 134 9.63 7.30 -8.12
N ASP A 135 10.77 6.87 -7.59
CA ASP A 135 11.07 7.04 -6.18
C ASP A 135 11.40 8.52 -5.91
N LYS A 136 10.83 9.09 -4.84
CA LYS A 136 11.09 10.48 -4.44
C LYS A 136 12.43 10.63 -3.73
N ASP A 137 12.88 9.57 -3.06
CA ASP A 137 14.04 9.57 -2.18
C ASP A 137 15.29 9.06 -2.89
N SER A 138 15.13 8.28 -3.96
CA SER A 138 16.21 7.84 -4.82
C SER A 138 15.96 8.23 -6.27
N ALA A 139 17.02 8.58 -7.02
CA ALA A 139 16.92 8.95 -8.43
C ALA A 139 16.69 7.69 -9.28
N ARG A 140 15.55 7.02 -9.07
CA ARG A 140 15.21 5.73 -9.66
C ARG A 140 13.77 5.70 -10.15
N GLN A 141 13.57 5.05 -11.28
CA GLN A 141 12.28 4.57 -11.72
C GLN A 141 12.13 3.11 -11.32
N ILE A 142 10.96 2.74 -10.80
CA ILE A 142 10.63 1.38 -10.41
C ILE A 142 9.62 0.86 -11.42
N PHE A 143 9.88 -0.34 -11.93
CA PHE A 143 8.97 -1.12 -12.75
C PHE A 143 8.57 -2.37 -11.96
N TYR A 144 7.28 -2.64 -11.95
CA TYR A 144 6.65 -3.77 -11.29
C TYR A 144 5.87 -4.54 -12.34
N VAL A 145 6.10 -5.84 -12.48
CA VAL A 145 5.33 -6.71 -13.36
C VAL A 145 4.83 -7.90 -12.57
N LEU A 146 3.52 -8.14 -12.60
CA LEU A 146 2.88 -9.27 -11.98
C LEU A 146 1.95 -9.94 -13.00
N ASN A 147 2.43 -11.04 -13.56
CA ASN A 147 1.71 -11.82 -14.55
C ASN A 147 0.62 -12.71 -13.94
N MET A 148 -0.26 -13.23 -14.79
CA MET A 148 -1.42 -14.02 -14.37
C MET A 148 -1.00 -15.23 -13.51
N GLY A 149 -1.72 -15.45 -12.42
CA GLY A 149 -1.47 -16.56 -11.50
C GLY A 149 -0.17 -16.47 -10.68
N GLN A 150 0.65 -15.44 -10.89
CA GLN A 150 1.86 -15.24 -10.09
C GLN A 150 1.50 -14.68 -8.71
N THR A 151 2.26 -15.10 -7.69
CA THR A 151 2.03 -14.68 -6.30
C THR A 151 3.02 -13.63 -5.81
N VAL A 152 4.01 -13.28 -6.63
CA VAL A 152 5.01 -12.24 -6.37
C VAL A 152 5.42 -11.59 -7.70
N PRO A 153 5.82 -10.30 -7.69
CA PRO A 153 6.19 -9.59 -8.89
C PRO A 153 7.63 -9.87 -9.35
N GLU A 154 7.90 -9.43 -10.56
CA GLU A 154 9.22 -9.10 -11.09
C GLU A 154 9.44 -7.59 -10.92
N ILE A 155 10.58 -7.17 -10.36
CA ILE A 155 10.84 -5.75 -10.06
C ILE A 155 12.13 -5.29 -10.71
N THR A 156 12.07 -4.20 -11.46
CA THR A 156 13.27 -3.54 -12.01
C THR A 156 13.41 -2.13 -11.46
N TYR A 157 14.57 -1.84 -10.89
CA TYR A 157 14.99 -0.48 -10.56
C TYR A 157 15.87 0.03 -11.69
N GLN A 158 15.56 1.20 -12.22
CA GLN A 158 16.38 1.86 -13.23
C GLN A 158 16.83 3.21 -12.68
N ASP A 159 18.15 3.44 -12.63
CA ASP A 159 18.68 4.74 -12.25
C ASP A 159 18.31 5.79 -13.32
N VAL A 160 17.88 6.98 -12.88
CA VAL A 160 17.46 8.08 -13.75
C VAL A 160 18.20 9.36 -13.39
N THR A 161 18.62 10.11 -14.40
CA THR A 161 19.47 11.30 -14.19
C THR A 161 18.68 12.60 -14.06
N GLU A 162 17.42 12.64 -14.49
CA GLU A 162 16.62 13.88 -14.55
C GLU A 162 15.14 13.67 -14.21
N HIS A 163 14.43 14.75 -13.85
CA HIS A 163 12.96 14.86 -13.72
C HIS A 163 12.22 13.90 -12.75
N TYR A 164 12.91 13.02 -12.02
CA TYR A 164 12.28 12.07 -11.10
C TYR A 164 11.47 12.73 -9.97
N ARG A 165 11.96 13.84 -9.42
CA ARG A 165 11.28 14.54 -8.30
C ARG A 165 9.92 15.10 -8.69
N SER A 166 9.79 15.62 -9.90
CA SER A 166 8.52 16.16 -10.42
C SER A 166 7.53 15.09 -10.85
N MET A 167 7.98 13.84 -10.98
CA MET A 167 7.16 12.69 -11.40
C MET A 167 6.90 11.69 -10.26
N GLY A 168 7.52 11.88 -9.10
CA GLY A 168 7.46 10.92 -7.99
C GLY A 168 6.08 10.81 -7.33
N ASP A 169 5.13 11.67 -7.67
CA ASP A 169 3.75 11.62 -7.22
C ASP A 169 2.80 11.01 -8.26
N ILE A 170 3.33 10.42 -9.33
CA ILE A 170 2.56 9.75 -10.38
C ILE A 170 2.87 8.25 -10.37
N VAL A 171 1.80 7.45 -10.49
CA VAL A 171 1.87 6.01 -10.72
C VAL A 171 1.13 5.70 -12.01
N ASP A 172 1.79 5.02 -12.94
CA ASP A 172 1.18 4.49 -14.15
C ASP A 172 1.02 2.97 -13.99
N ILE A 173 -0.16 2.45 -14.31
CA ILE A 173 -0.52 1.04 -14.18
C ILE A 173 -1.19 0.60 -15.48
N GLU A 174 -0.90 -0.61 -15.93
CA GLU A 174 -1.66 -1.28 -16.97
C GLU A 174 -2.12 -2.63 -16.45
N ILE A 175 -3.40 -2.94 -16.68
CA ILE A 175 -4.00 -4.24 -16.39
C ILE A 175 -4.40 -4.87 -17.72
N SER A 176 -4.07 -6.14 -17.90
CA SER A 176 -4.25 -6.86 -19.17
C SER A 176 -4.84 -8.25 -18.94
N SER A 177 -5.52 -8.77 -19.96
CA SER A 177 -5.94 -10.17 -20.05
C SER A 177 -4.83 -11.09 -20.59
N SER A 178 -3.66 -10.54 -20.89
CA SER A 178 -2.48 -11.24 -21.42
C SER A 178 -1.25 -10.88 -20.58
N ASP A 179 -0.31 -11.82 -20.46
CA ASP A 179 0.92 -11.62 -19.71
C ASP A 179 1.83 -10.57 -20.37
N PHE A 180 2.61 -9.89 -19.54
CA PHE A 180 3.63 -8.95 -20.00
C PHE A 180 4.98 -9.64 -20.19
N GLU A 181 5.72 -9.21 -21.20
CA GLU A 181 7.12 -9.56 -21.34
C GLU A 181 7.92 -8.97 -20.17
N LEU A 182 8.78 -9.79 -19.58
CA LEU A 182 9.66 -9.36 -18.51
C LEU A 182 10.84 -8.57 -19.07
N PRO A 183 11.31 -7.53 -18.38
CA PRO A 183 12.52 -6.82 -18.76
C PRO A 183 13.70 -7.79 -18.87
N LYS A 184 14.53 -7.63 -19.91
CA LYS A 184 15.79 -8.38 -20.02
C LYS A 184 16.81 -7.76 -19.07
N ASP A 185 17.60 -8.59 -18.38
CA ASP A 185 18.60 -8.20 -17.38
C ASP A 185 19.76 -7.31 -17.91
N GLU A 186 19.74 -6.94 -19.19
CA GLU A 186 20.88 -6.33 -19.90
C GLU A 186 20.88 -4.80 -19.92
N MET A 187 19.97 -4.12 -19.22
CA MET A 187 19.96 -2.65 -19.19
C MET A 187 21.03 -2.11 -18.23
N GLU A 188 22.02 -1.39 -18.78
CA GLU A 188 23.05 -0.70 -18.00
C GLU A 188 22.41 0.28 -17.00
N GLY A 189 22.84 0.25 -15.74
CA GLY A 189 22.25 1.06 -14.67
C GLY A 189 20.89 0.55 -14.15
N SER A 190 20.50 -0.68 -14.50
CA SER A 190 19.33 -1.33 -13.93
C SER A 190 19.71 -2.41 -12.92
N ARG A 191 18.88 -2.55 -11.88
CA ARG A 191 18.90 -3.68 -10.94
C ARG A 191 17.58 -4.39 -11.01
N HIS A 192 17.60 -5.66 -11.41
CA HIS A 192 16.42 -6.50 -11.44
C HIS A 192 16.37 -7.42 -10.20
N ILE A 193 15.19 -7.55 -9.61
CA ILE A 193 14.88 -8.51 -8.54
C ILE A 193 13.88 -9.50 -9.10
N HIS A 194 14.32 -10.75 -9.19
CA HIS A 194 13.49 -11.80 -9.74
C HIS A 194 12.43 -12.27 -8.74
N SER A 195 11.28 -12.72 -9.25
CA SER A 195 10.22 -13.35 -8.46
C SER A 195 10.73 -14.46 -7.53
N HIS A 196 11.63 -15.32 -8.01
CA HIS A 196 12.20 -16.41 -7.21
C HIS A 196 13.03 -15.92 -6.01
N GLN A 197 13.66 -14.74 -6.12
CA GLN A 197 14.41 -14.14 -5.00
C GLN A 197 13.45 -13.63 -3.93
N LEU A 198 12.34 -12.99 -4.34
CA LEU A 198 11.30 -12.55 -3.41
C LEU A 198 10.64 -13.73 -2.69
N LEU A 199 10.35 -14.82 -3.41
CA LEU A 199 9.82 -16.04 -2.81
C LEU A 199 10.79 -16.66 -1.80
N ALA A 200 12.10 -16.68 -2.10
CA ALA A 200 13.10 -17.14 -1.16
C ALA A 200 13.13 -16.28 0.10
N THR A 201 13.08 -14.95 -0.03
CA THR A 201 12.99 -14.02 1.11
C THR A 201 11.74 -14.27 1.94
N LYS A 202 10.58 -14.45 1.30
CA LYS A 202 9.31 -14.74 1.99
C LYS A 202 9.34 -16.09 2.72
N ALA A 203 9.95 -17.11 2.13
CA ALA A 203 10.13 -18.41 2.77
C ALA A 203 11.06 -18.33 4.00
N LEU A 204 12.15 -17.56 3.92
CA LEU A 204 13.02 -17.28 5.06
C LEU A 204 12.27 -16.51 6.16
N ALA A 205 11.49 -15.50 5.79
CA ALA A 205 10.70 -14.72 6.74
C ALA A 205 9.67 -15.59 7.50
N TRP A 206 9.07 -16.57 6.83
CA TRP A 206 8.19 -17.55 7.47
C TRP A 206 8.92 -18.47 8.46
N ARG A 207 10.13 -18.91 8.11
CA ARG A 207 10.90 -19.88 8.90
C ARG A 207 11.62 -19.22 10.09
N ASP A 208 12.24 -18.08 9.86
CA ASP A 208 13.21 -17.47 10.78
C ASP A 208 12.62 -16.23 11.49
N GLY A 209 11.41 -15.81 11.10
CA GLY A 209 10.79 -14.55 11.51
C GLY A 209 11.02 -13.43 10.50
N ILE A 210 10.27 -12.34 10.65
CA ILE A 210 10.31 -11.20 9.76
C ILE A 210 11.35 -10.21 10.28
N PHE A 211 12.36 -9.90 9.47
CA PHE A 211 13.33 -8.88 9.81
C PHE A 211 12.71 -7.48 9.69
N VAL A 212 12.87 -6.66 10.72
CA VAL A 212 12.49 -5.24 10.74
C VAL A 212 13.62 -4.45 11.38
N GLU A 213 13.99 -3.31 10.79
CA GLU A 213 14.98 -2.40 11.39
C GLU A 213 14.50 -1.87 12.75
N ASP A 214 15.40 -1.81 13.73
CA ASP A 214 15.03 -1.50 15.12
C ASP A 214 14.37 -0.12 15.26
N THR A 215 14.84 0.87 14.49
CA THR A 215 14.29 2.23 14.44
C THR A 215 12.87 2.26 13.87
N GLU A 216 12.64 1.54 12.79
CA GLU A 216 11.34 1.43 12.13
C GLU A 216 10.35 0.65 13.01
N TRP A 217 10.81 -0.42 13.67
CA TRP A 217 9.99 -1.14 14.64
C TRP A 217 9.59 -0.29 15.84
N GLN A 218 10.55 0.42 16.45
CA GLN A 218 10.28 1.28 17.60
C GLN A 218 9.27 2.38 17.25
N TYR A 219 9.40 3.00 16.07
CA TYR A 219 8.44 3.99 15.61
C TYR A 219 7.03 3.38 15.48
N LEU A 220 6.92 2.22 14.82
CA LEU A 220 5.64 1.52 14.64
C LEU A 220 4.99 1.18 15.99
N VAL A 221 5.76 0.65 16.94
CA VAL A 221 5.28 0.32 18.27
C VAL A 221 4.78 1.55 19.02
N ILE A 222 5.48 2.70 18.90
CA ILE A 222 5.00 3.96 19.50
C ILE A 222 3.65 4.35 18.90
N GLN A 223 3.47 4.31 17.57
CA GLN A 223 2.19 4.63 16.95
C GLN A 223 1.08 3.68 17.39
N SER A 224 1.36 2.38 17.45
CA SER A 224 0.38 1.37 17.89
C SER A 224 -0.16 1.58 19.31
N LYS A 225 0.62 2.25 20.18
CA LYS A 225 0.27 2.53 21.58
C LYS A 225 -0.46 3.86 21.80
N ARG A 226 -0.36 4.82 20.88
CA ARG A 226 -0.99 6.15 21.03
C ARG A 226 -2.51 6.07 21.22
N ASN A 227 -3.15 5.03 20.69
CA ASN A 227 -4.59 4.80 20.85
C ASN A 227 -5.01 4.23 22.19
N LEU A 228 -4.15 3.46 22.86
CA LEU A 228 -4.47 2.92 24.18
C LEU A 228 -4.68 4.06 25.19
N VAL A 229 -3.91 5.15 25.06
CA VAL A 229 -4.02 6.32 25.94
C VAL A 229 -5.30 7.12 25.65
N ALA A 230 -5.61 7.39 24.37
CA ALA A 230 -6.83 8.13 24.00
C ALA A 230 -8.13 7.37 24.33
N THR A 231 -8.10 6.04 24.28
CA THR A 231 -9.24 5.18 24.62
C THR A 231 -9.41 5.05 26.14
N ASN A 232 -8.31 5.03 26.90
CA ASN A 232 -8.34 5.05 28.36
C ASN A 232 -8.86 6.38 28.89
N GLU A 233 -8.41 7.52 28.36
CA GLU A 233 -8.91 8.85 28.78
C GLU A 233 -10.40 9.05 28.48
N ARG A 234 -10.92 8.48 27.37
CA ARG A 234 -12.36 8.48 27.07
C ARG A 234 -13.15 7.52 27.98
N SER A 235 -12.56 6.37 28.35
CA SER A 235 -13.18 5.42 29.27
C SER A 235 -13.23 5.96 30.71
N GLU A 236 -12.19 6.66 31.17
CA GLU A 236 -12.17 7.35 32.46
C GLU A 236 -13.21 8.47 32.56
N LYS A 237 -13.52 9.15 31.45
CA LYS A 237 -14.59 10.17 31.40
C LYS A 237 -16.01 9.58 31.25
N GLY A 238 -16.15 8.30 30.91
CA GLY A 238 -17.45 7.65 30.72
C GLY A 238 -17.92 6.78 31.89
N ALA A 239 -17.02 6.40 32.80
CA ALA A 239 -17.31 5.50 33.91
C ALA A 239 -17.50 6.23 35.25
N GLY A 240 -18.44 7.19 35.31
CA GLY A 240 -18.63 7.98 36.51
C GLY A 240 -19.83 8.92 36.54
N GLU A 241 -21.03 8.51 36.14
CA GLU A 241 -22.26 9.14 36.60
C GLU A 241 -23.20 8.10 37.20
N PRO A 242 -23.43 8.08 38.53
CA PRO A 242 -24.48 7.29 39.12
C PRO A 242 -25.82 7.96 38.79
N SER A 243 -26.62 7.25 38.00
CA SER A 243 -27.99 7.61 37.64
C SER A 243 -28.85 7.90 38.89
N ALA A 244 -29.09 9.17 39.19
CA ALA A 244 -30.16 9.57 40.09
C ALA A 244 -31.49 9.51 39.32
N LYS A 245 -32.42 8.68 39.80
CA LYS A 245 -33.78 8.56 39.27
C LYS A 245 -34.52 9.90 39.43
N PRO A 246 -35.34 10.33 38.44
CA PRO A 246 -36.33 11.37 38.70
C PRO A 246 -37.56 10.75 39.36
N GLU A 247 -37.93 11.27 40.53
CA GLU A 247 -39.21 11.02 41.18
C GLU A 247 -40.33 11.79 40.44
N CYS A 248 -41.43 11.09 40.19
CA CYS A 248 -42.70 11.69 39.77
C CYS A 248 -43.37 12.37 40.97
N THR A 249 -43.81 13.62 40.79
CA THR A 249 -45.02 14.10 41.46
C THR A 249 -45.84 14.98 40.52
N SER A 250 -47.15 14.74 40.61
CA SER A 250 -48.33 15.30 39.95
C SER A 250 -48.50 16.81 40.04
#